data_AF-D9SFR0-F1
#
_entry.id   AF-D9SFR0-F1
#
_cell.length_a   1.000
_cell.length_b   1.000
_cell.length_c   1.000
_cell.angle_alpha   90.00
_cell.angle_beta   90.00
_cell.angle_gamma   90.00
#
_symmetry.space_group_name_H-M   'P 1'
#
loop_
_entity.id
_entity.type
_entity.pdbx_description
1 polymer ?
#
loop_
_entity_poly.entity_id
_entity_poly.type
_entity_poly.pdbx_seq_one_letter_code
_entity_poly.pdbx_strand_id
1 'polypeptide(L)'
;MLKKRPKHLALHLIKLPLPGFVSILHRISGLALFLALPLFLLMLQYSLRSVETYTSLMDVLSHPLAKLVLLGLLWSFLHHFCAGIRYLAIDLHYISNLAEARSSSKIVMVVSLLLTVLIGVKLW
;
A
#
# COMPACT_ATOMS: atom_id res chain seq x y z
N MET A 1 28.75 19.57 30.38
CA MET A 1 27.78 18.88 29.49
C MET A 1 28.39 17.54 29.06
N LEU A 2 27.67 16.42 29.21
CA LEU A 2 28.16 15.10 28.79
C LEU A 2 28.39 15.09 27.27
N LYS A 3 29.57 14.63 26.82
CA LYS A 3 29.91 14.55 25.39
C LYS A 3 29.02 13.54 24.69
N LYS A 4 28.14 14.01 23.79
CA LYS A 4 27.18 13.17 23.07
C LYS A 4 27.92 12.35 22.00
N ARG A 5 27.80 11.02 22.05
CA ARG A 5 28.46 10.11 21.10
C ARG A 5 27.85 10.23 19.70
N PRO A 6 28.66 10.13 18.64
CA PRO A 6 28.14 10.12 17.27
C PRO A 6 27.30 8.87 17.01
N LYS A 7 26.30 8.99 16.12
CA LYS A 7 25.42 7.89 15.68
C LYS A 7 25.53 7.73 14.17
N HIS A 8 25.66 6.49 13.70
CA HIS A 8 25.64 6.19 12.27
C HIS A 8 24.20 5.94 11.79
N LEU A 9 23.50 7.02 11.42
CA LEU A 9 22.11 6.99 10.92
C LEU A 9 21.97 7.69 9.55
N ALA A 10 23.04 7.72 8.76
CA ALA A 10 23.00 8.20 7.40
C ALA A 10 22.28 7.16 6.51
N LEU A 11 20.95 7.21 6.47
CA LEU A 11 20.12 6.20 5.78
C LEU A 11 20.48 6.02 4.29
N HIS A 12 20.91 7.09 3.62
CA HIS A 12 21.36 7.05 2.23
C HIS A 12 22.65 6.23 2.01
N LEU A 13 23.43 5.96 3.07
CA LEU A 13 24.62 5.10 3.02
C LEU A 13 24.30 3.64 3.36
N ILE A 14 23.13 3.36 3.94
CA ILE A 14 22.74 2.03 4.40
C ILE A 14 22.02 1.28 3.27
N LYS A 15 22.58 0.14 2.84
CA LYS A 15 21.96 -0.72 1.82
C LYS A 15 20.85 -1.57 2.42
N LEU A 16 19.61 -1.13 2.25
CA LEU A 16 18.44 -1.86 2.71
C LEU A 16 18.11 -3.03 1.75
N PRO A 17 17.92 -4.27 2.24
CA PRO A 17 17.48 -5.37 1.39
C PRO A 17 15.98 -5.27 1.09
N LEU A 18 15.51 -5.97 0.05
CA LEU A 18 14.11 -5.95 -0.38
C LEU A 18 13.06 -6.20 0.74
N PRO A 19 13.26 -7.15 1.68
CA PRO A 19 12.33 -7.33 2.80
C PRO A 19 12.15 -6.07 3.67
N GLY A 20 13.20 -5.25 3.78
CA GLY A 20 13.13 -3.96 4.48
C GLY A 20 12.24 -2.96 3.75
N PHE A 21 12.37 -2.86 2.42
CA PHE A 21 11.48 -2.03 1.61
C PHE A 21 10.02 -2.49 1.70
N VAL A 22 9.74 -3.80 1.58
CA VAL A 22 8.38 -4.34 1.73
C VAL A 22 7.78 -3.97 3.09
N SER A 23 8.59 -3.96 4.16
CA SER A 23 8.15 -3.55 5.49
C SER A 23 7.81 -2.07 5.59
N ILE A 24 8.67 -1.20 5.07
CA ILE A 24 8.40 0.24 5.04
C ILE A 24 7.14 0.51 4.23
N LEU A 25 7.02 -0.10 3.05
CA LEU A 25 5.85 0.06 2.18
C LEU A 25 4.56 -0.46 2.84
N HIS A 26 4.61 -1.58 3.59
CA HIS A 26 3.44 -2.07 4.33
C HIS A 26 2.96 -1.07 5.40
N ARG A 27 3.90 -0.41 6.09
CA ARG A 27 3.57 0.64 7.08
C ARG A 27 2.98 1.88 6.42
N ILE A 28 3.63 2.36 5.36
CA ILE A 28 3.17 3.55 4.62
C ILE A 28 1.80 3.29 3.98
N SER A 29 1.60 2.11 3.38
CA SER A 29 0.31 1.76 2.78
C SER A 29 -0.80 1.65 3.82
N GLY A 30 -0.52 1.09 5.00
CA GLY A 30 -1.48 1.05 6.11
C GLY A 30 -1.89 2.44 6.57
N LEU A 31 -0.93 3.36 6.72
CA LEU A 31 -1.21 4.76 7.06
C LEU A 31 -2.03 5.45 5.97
N ALA A 32 -1.66 5.29 4.69
CA ALA A 32 -2.38 5.88 3.58
C ALA A 32 -3.83 5.40 3.52
N LEU A 33 -4.08 4.10 3.70
CA LEU A 33 -5.43 3.53 3.73
C LEU A 33 -6.23 4.05 4.93
N PHE A 34 -5.63 4.12 6.11
CA PHE A 34 -6.28 4.66 7.30
C PHE A 34 -6.73 6.12 7.08
N LEU A 35 -5.85 6.96 6.54
CA LEU A 35 -6.17 8.35 6.22
C LEU A 35 -7.21 8.49 5.09
N ALA A 36 -7.30 7.49 4.19
CA ALA A 36 -8.28 7.46 3.12
C ALA A 36 -9.68 6.96 3.57
N LEU A 37 -9.81 6.36 4.75
CA LEU A 37 -11.11 5.82 5.23
C LEU A 37 -12.24 6.86 5.22
N PRO A 38 -12.07 8.10 5.73
CA PRO A 38 -13.14 9.11 5.66
C PRO A 38 -13.55 9.44 4.22
N LEU A 39 -12.58 9.48 3.30
CA LEU A 39 -12.85 9.70 1.87
C LEU A 39 -13.65 8.54 1.28
N PHE A 40 -13.28 7.29 1.56
CA PHE A 40 -14.03 6.13 1.08
C PHE A 40 -15.46 6.09 1.62
N LEU A 41 -15.66 6.45 2.90
CA LEU A 41 -17.00 6.53 3.49
C LEU A 41 -17.83 7.65 2.84
N LEU A 42 -17.22 8.79 2.52
CA LEU A 42 -17.88 9.87 1.78
C LEU A 42 -18.27 9.42 0.37
N MET A 43 -17.37 8.73 -0.35
CA MET A 43 -17.64 8.18 -1.67
C MET A 43 -18.79 7.16 -1.63
N LEU A 44 -18.79 6.26 -0.64
CA LEU A 44 -19.87 5.29 -0.43
C LEU A 44 -21.20 5.98 -0.12
N GLN A 45 -21.19 7.04 0.69
CA GLN A 45 -22.38 7.83 0.95
C GLN A 45 -22.93 8.46 -0.34
N TYR A 46 -22.06 9.07 -1.15
CA TYR A 46 -22.47 9.72 -2.41
C TYR A 46 -22.97 8.71 -3.43
N SER A 47 -22.41 7.49 -3.45
CA SER A 47 -22.83 6.44 -4.36
C SER A 47 -24.21 5.86 -4.04
N LEU A 48 -24.68 5.99 -2.80
CA LEU A 48 -25.93 5.40 -2.32
C LEU A 48 -27.07 6.40 -2.12
N ARG A 49 -26.76 7.71 -2.00
CA ARG A 49 -27.74 8.70 -1.51
C ARG A 49 -28.81 9.10 -2.54
N SER A 50 -28.43 9.33 -3.79
CA SER A 50 -29.33 9.82 -4.85
C SER A 50 -28.65 9.70 -6.22
N VAL A 51 -29.43 9.86 -7.29
CA VAL A 51 -28.87 9.88 -8.66
C VAL A 51 -27.93 11.07 -8.81
N GLU A 52 -28.30 12.25 -8.30
CA GLU A 52 -27.54 13.50 -8.42
C GLU A 52 -26.18 13.43 -7.71
N THR A 53 -26.13 12.82 -6.52
CA THR A 53 -24.86 12.63 -5.79
C THR A 53 -23.99 11.56 -6.45
N TYR A 54 -24.60 10.53 -7.04
CA TYR A 54 -23.88 9.51 -7.79
C TYR A 54 -23.24 10.09 -9.06
N THR A 55 -23.98 10.85 -9.87
CA THR A 55 -23.41 11.52 -11.05
C THR A 55 -22.31 12.51 -10.67
N SER A 56 -22.52 13.31 -9.63
CA SER A 56 -21.47 14.22 -9.13
C SER A 56 -20.19 13.48 -8.71
N LEU A 57 -20.33 12.32 -8.06
CA LEU A 57 -19.19 11.48 -7.71
C LEU A 57 -18.50 10.93 -8.97
N MET A 58 -19.26 10.44 -9.95
CA MET A 58 -18.71 9.92 -11.20
C MET A 58 -17.98 11.00 -12.00
N ASP A 59 -18.48 12.23 -12.02
CA ASP A 59 -17.82 13.36 -12.68
C ASP A 59 -16.44 13.63 -12.06
N VAL A 60 -16.33 13.63 -10.73
CA VAL A 60 -15.05 13.75 -10.02
C VAL A 60 -14.12 12.58 -10.33
N LEU A 61 -14.64 11.34 -10.28
CA LEU A 61 -13.84 10.13 -10.53
C LEU A 61 -13.46 9.95 -12.01
N SER A 62 -14.13 10.63 -12.93
CA SER A 62 -13.77 10.64 -14.34
C SER A 62 -12.45 11.39 -14.59
N HIS A 63 -12.08 12.32 -13.69
CA HIS A 63 -10.88 13.13 -13.84
C HIS A 63 -9.61 12.25 -13.75
N PRO A 64 -8.64 12.37 -14.69
CA PRO A 64 -7.43 11.55 -14.70
C PRO A 64 -6.65 11.56 -13.39
N LEU A 65 -6.52 12.72 -12.73
CA LEU A 65 -5.85 12.81 -11.43
C LEU A 65 -6.57 12.02 -10.33
N ALA A 66 -7.92 12.01 -10.32
CA ALA A 66 -8.68 11.21 -9.36
C ALA A 66 -8.46 9.72 -9.60
N LYS A 67 -8.44 9.28 -10.87
CA LYS A 67 -8.10 7.90 -11.25
C LYS A 67 -6.70 7.51 -10.82
N LEU A 68 -5.70 8.39 -10.96
CA LEU A 68 -4.33 8.13 -10.50
C LEU A 68 -4.25 8.00 -8.97
N VAL A 69 -4.96 8.85 -8.22
CA VAL A 69 -5.06 8.73 -6.76
C VAL A 69 -5.73 7.40 -6.38
N LEU A 70 -6.83 7.03 -7.03
CA LEU A 70 -7.49 5.75 -6.81
C LEU A 70 -6.60 4.56 -7.17
N LEU A 71 -5.80 4.64 -8.23
CA LEU A 71 -4.83 3.60 -8.60
C LEU A 71 -3.74 3.46 -7.52
N GLY A 72 -3.26 4.57 -6.97
CA GLY A 72 -2.31 4.56 -5.86
C GLY A 72 -2.89 3.97 -4.56
N LEU A 73 -4.16 4.28 -4.27
CA LEU A 73 -4.88 3.69 -3.13
C LEU A 73 -5.18 2.21 -3.34
N LEU A 74 -5.52 1.80 -4.56
CA LEU A 74 -5.69 0.40 -4.95
C LEU A 74 -4.39 -0.38 -4.76
N TRP A 75 -3.26 0.14 -5.25
CA TRP A 75 -1.96 -0.47 -5.02
C TRP A 75 -1.61 -0.52 -3.54
N SER A 76 -1.88 0.56 -2.79
CA SER A 76 -1.66 0.60 -1.33
C SER A 76 -2.43 -0.52 -0.64
N PHE A 77 -3.70 -0.72 -0.98
CA PHE A 77 -4.52 -1.82 -0.47
C PHE A 77 -3.93 -3.19 -0.82
N LEU A 78 -3.64 -3.44 -2.09
CA LEU A 78 -3.14 -4.74 -2.55
C LEU A 78 -1.76 -5.07 -1.99
N HIS A 79 -0.84 -4.10 -1.95
CA HIS A 79 0.46 -4.27 -1.29
C HIS A 79 0.29 -4.51 0.21
N HIS A 80 -0.55 -3.73 0.89
CA HIS A 80 -0.79 -3.89 2.32
C HIS A 80 -1.32 -5.28 2.65
N PHE A 81 -2.31 -5.75 1.89
CA PHE A 81 -2.96 -7.05 2.03
C PHE A 81 -1.99 -8.20 1.77
N CYS A 82 -1.30 -8.21 0.63
CA CYS A 82 -0.32 -9.25 0.31
C CYS A 82 0.84 -9.29 1.31
N ALA A 83 1.36 -8.13 1.71
CA ALA A 83 2.39 -8.04 2.74
C ALA A 83 1.87 -8.51 4.11
N GLY A 84 0.62 -8.19 4.46
CA GLY A 84 -0.04 -8.65 5.67
C GLY A 84 -0.14 -10.18 5.74
N ILE A 85 -0.57 -10.83 4.65
CA ILE A 85 -0.57 -12.30 4.55
C ILE A 85 0.85 -12.85 4.75
N ARG A 86 1.85 -12.23 4.11
CA ARG A 86 3.26 -12.62 4.31
C ARG A 86 3.68 -12.48 5.79
N TYR A 87 3.27 -11.42 6.49
CA TYR A 87 3.60 -11.25 7.91
C TYR A 87 2.92 -12.31 8.78
N LEU A 88 1.64 -12.59 8.55
CA LEU A 88 0.95 -13.69 9.23
C LEU A 88 1.65 -15.05 8.97
N ALA A 89 2.13 -15.29 7.75
CA ALA A 89 2.89 -16.51 7.43
C ALA A 89 4.24 -16.57 8.16
N ILE A 90 4.91 -15.44 8.39
CA ILE A 90 6.13 -15.37 9.23
C ILE A 90 5.78 -15.66 10.68
N ASP A 91 4.70 -15.06 11.19
CA ASP A 91 4.24 -15.22 12.59
C ASP A 91 3.81 -16.67 12.89
N LEU A 92 3.28 -17.38 11.88
CA LEU A 92 2.94 -18.81 11.95
C LEU A 92 4.13 -19.74 11.63
N HIS A 93 5.33 -19.20 11.46
CA HIS A 93 6.56 -19.94 11.15
C HIS A 93 6.56 -20.69 9.79
N TYR A 94 5.69 -20.32 8.85
CA TYR A 94 5.74 -20.84 7.47
C TYR A 94 6.86 -20.24 6.63
N ILE A 95 7.42 -19.11 7.06
CA ILE A 95 8.61 -18.47 6.47
C ILE A 95 9.66 -18.39 7.57
N SER A 96 10.68 -19.23 7.50
CA SER A 96 11.58 -19.52 8.62
C SER A 96 13.02 -19.05 8.41
N ASN A 97 13.44 -18.86 7.16
CA ASN A 97 14.82 -18.50 6.83
C ASN A 97 14.94 -17.28 5.91
N LEU A 98 16.17 -16.77 5.79
CA LEU A 98 16.47 -15.55 5.04
C LEU A 98 16.20 -15.70 3.53
N ALA A 99 16.39 -16.90 2.96
CA ALA A 99 16.13 -17.14 1.54
C ALA A 99 14.62 -17.05 1.25
N GLU A 100 13.80 -17.70 2.06
CA GLU A 100 12.34 -17.61 2.01
C GLU A 100 11.85 -16.19 2.27
N ALA A 101 12.43 -15.46 3.23
CA ALA A 101 12.07 -14.07 3.51
C ALA A 101 12.33 -13.15 2.31
N ARG A 102 13.41 -13.38 1.56
CA ARG A 102 13.74 -12.65 0.33
C ARG A 102 12.82 -13.05 -0.83
N SER A 103 12.57 -14.35 -1.00
CA SER A 103 11.69 -14.86 -2.06
C SER A 103 10.25 -14.36 -1.88
N SER A 104 9.69 -14.51 -0.68
CA SER A 104 8.35 -14.02 -0.32
C SER A 104 8.20 -12.52 -0.51
N SER A 105 9.24 -11.73 -0.26
CA SER A 105 9.22 -10.27 -0.52
C SER A 105 9.09 -9.95 -2.01
N LYS A 106 9.74 -10.73 -2.89
CA LYS A 106 9.58 -10.58 -4.35
C LYS A 106 8.16 -10.96 -4.78
N ILE A 107 7.62 -12.04 -4.23
CA ILE A 107 6.26 -12.50 -4.51
C ILE A 107 5.24 -11.42 -4.16
N VAL A 108 5.35 -10.79 -2.97
CA VAL A 108 4.48 -9.67 -2.58
C VAL A 108 4.51 -8.54 -3.60
N MET A 109 5.70 -8.11 -4.04
CA MET A 109 5.82 -7.03 -5.03
C MET A 109 5.21 -7.41 -6.38
N VAL A 110 5.52 -8.61 -6.89
CA VAL A 110 5.01 -9.07 -8.19
C VAL A 110 3.49 -9.23 -8.16
N VAL A 111 2.96 -9.94 -7.16
CA VAL A 111 1.51 -10.21 -7.07
C VAL A 111 0.73 -8.92 -6.86
N SER A 112 1.16 -8.03 -5.96
CA SER A 112 0.45 -6.76 -5.74
C SER A 112 0.43 -5.86 -6.97
N LEU A 113 1.55 -5.76 -7.70
CA LEU A 113 1.62 -4.98 -8.94
C LEU A 113 0.78 -5.61 -10.06
N LEU A 114 0.84 -6.93 -10.25
CA LEU A 114 0.01 -7.62 -11.24
C LEU A 114 -1.48 -7.42 -10.96
N LEU A 115 -1.93 -7.60 -9.70
CA LEU A 115 -3.31 -7.34 -9.30
C LEU A 115 -3.69 -5.88 -9.52
N THR A 116 -2.78 -4.94 -9.24
CA THR A 116 -3.01 -3.50 -9.46
C THR A 116 -3.24 -3.21 -10.94
N VAL A 117 -2.45 -3.80 -11.84
CA VAL A 117 -2.65 -3.63 -13.28
C VAL A 117 -3.98 -4.24 -13.72
N LEU A 118 -4.27 -5.49 -13.34
CA LEU A 118 -5.48 -6.20 -13.75
C LEU A 118 -6.76 -5.49 -13.29
N ILE A 119 -6.78 -4.99 -12.06
CA ILE A 119 -7.95 -4.29 -11.50
C ILE A 119 -7.97 -2.83 -11.94
N GLY A 120 -6.80 -2.18 -11.99
CA GLY A 120 -6.65 -0.77 -12.33
C GLY A 120 -7.03 -0.44 -13.77
N VAL A 121 -6.97 -1.40 -14.69
CA VAL A 121 -7.52 -1.24 -16.06
C VAL A 121 -9.00 -0.84 -16.02
N LYS A 122 -9.79 -1.31 -15.03
CA LYS A 122 -11.21 -0.94 -14.91
C LYS A 122 -11.45 0.50 -14.46
N LEU A 123 -10.42 1.23 -14.02
CA LEU A 123 -10.53 2.64 -13.68
C LEU A 123 -10.58 3.52 -14.94
N TRP A 124 -10.21 2.98 -16.09
CA TRP A 124 -10.15 3.67 -17.38
C TRP A 124 -11.25 3.17 -18.32
#